data_AF-A0AAU9WHB5-F1
#
_entry.id   AF-A0AAU9WHB5-F1
#
_cell.length_a   1.000
_cell.length_b   1.000
_cell.length_c   1.000
_cell.angle_alpha   90.00
_cell.angle_beta   90.00
_cell.angle_gamma   90.00
#
_symmetry.space_group_name_H-M   'P 1'
#
loop_
_entity.id
_entity.type
_entity.pdbx_description
1 polymer ?
#
loop_
_entity_poly.entity_id
_entity_poly.type
_entity_poly.pdbx_seq_one_letter_code
_entity_poly.pdbx_strand_id
1 'polypeptide(L)'
;MCWTEEHDKGLVREIIAHTPFDGPTKKGTPAQGAKWNAVINKLLQIIETIFQELEKGLEILVEWEDATDFEQKQTAAQKKRAREEKMNAEEVRNRPMESRGANKRQGEEGAENSKGLKKRRSSGADTLEHLKERNERIDAIKHEEIELRREELRLQAAQQEAAIQQQQLQLEAQQRQFQQFQTMMLSITSKHKE
;
A
#
# COMPACT_ATOMS: atom_id res chain seq x y z
N MET A 1 -15.38 29.81 15.66
CA MET A 1 -15.49 28.65 16.56
C MET A 1 -16.77 28.77 17.35
N CYS A 2 -17.52 27.67 17.47
CA CYS A 2 -18.64 27.54 18.38
C CYS A 2 -18.15 26.85 19.66
N TRP A 3 -18.63 27.33 20.80
CA TRP A 3 -18.44 26.66 22.09
C TRP A 3 -19.11 25.28 22.03
N THR A 4 -18.43 24.24 22.52
CA THR A 4 -18.91 22.84 22.47
C THR A 4 -18.90 22.22 23.86
N GLU A 5 -19.57 21.09 24.03
CA GLU A 5 -19.61 20.34 25.29
C GLU A 5 -18.21 19.97 25.82
N GLU A 6 -17.23 19.76 24.93
CA GLU A 6 -15.84 19.50 25.34
C GLU A 6 -15.17 20.75 25.93
N HIS A 7 -15.53 21.95 25.44
CA HIS A 7 -15.09 23.20 26.06
C HIS A 7 -15.72 23.37 27.46
N ASP A 8 -17.00 23.00 27.63
CA ASP A 8 -17.67 22.99 28.94
C ASP A 8 -16.98 22.03 29.92
N LYS A 9 -16.69 20.80 29.48
CA LYS A 9 -15.97 19.80 30.29
C LYS A 9 -14.58 20.30 30.68
N GLY A 10 -13.82 20.87 29.75
CA GLY A 10 -12.51 21.45 30.00
C GLY A 10 -12.57 22.59 31.03
N LEU A 11 -13.48 23.54 30.82
CA LEU A 11 -13.71 24.65 31.74
C LEU A 11 -14.06 24.17 33.15
N VAL A 12 -15.02 23.25 33.29
CA VAL A 12 -15.46 22.74 34.59
C VAL A 12 -14.34 21.97 35.29
N ARG A 13 -13.54 21.16 34.56
CA ARG A 13 -12.37 20.48 35.13
C ARG A 13 -11.38 21.46 35.73
N GLU A 14 -11.03 22.52 35.02
CA GLU A 14 -10.07 23.52 35.51
C GLU A 14 -10.64 24.35 36.67
N ILE A 15 -11.94 24.67 36.65
CA ILE A 15 -12.63 25.32 37.77
C ILE A 15 -12.56 24.43 39.02
N ILE A 16 -12.83 23.13 38.89
CA ILE A 16 -12.75 22.20 40.02
C ILE A 16 -11.31 22.08 40.52
N ALA A 17 -10.31 22.00 39.63
CA ALA A 17 -8.92 21.86 40.01
C ALA A 17 -8.37 23.07 40.79
N HIS A 18 -8.73 24.28 40.38
CA HIS A 18 -8.23 25.52 40.98
C HIS A 18 -9.13 26.10 42.09
N THR A 19 -10.29 25.48 42.32
CA THR A 19 -11.24 25.80 43.40
C THR A 19 -11.40 27.32 43.65
N PRO A 20 -11.82 28.10 42.63
CA PRO A 20 -11.98 29.56 42.75
C PRO A 20 -13.07 29.95 43.76
N PHE A 21 -13.85 28.97 44.22
CA PHE A 21 -14.92 29.12 45.21
C PHE A 21 -14.51 28.68 46.64
N ASP A 22 -13.34 28.04 46.84
CA ASP A 22 -12.94 27.54 48.14
C ASP A 22 -12.22 28.59 49.01
N GLY A 23 -12.51 28.53 50.32
CA GLY A 23 -11.79 29.26 51.38
C GLY A 23 -12.50 30.52 51.89
N PRO A 24 -11.82 31.32 52.75
CA PRO A 24 -12.35 32.58 53.29
C PRO A 24 -12.34 33.74 52.28
N THR A 25 -11.95 33.48 51.03
CA THR A 25 -11.86 34.48 49.97
C THR A 25 -13.25 34.89 49.52
N LYS A 26 -13.74 35.99 50.12
CA LYS A 26 -15.02 36.60 49.77
C LYS A 26 -15.05 36.98 48.29
N LYS A 27 -16.26 36.97 47.73
CA LYS A 27 -16.53 37.43 46.37
C LYS A 27 -15.93 38.81 46.14
N GLY A 28 -15.15 38.98 45.07
CA GLY A 28 -14.55 40.27 44.70
C GLY A 28 -13.22 40.58 45.38
N THR A 29 -12.57 39.60 46.01
CA THR A 29 -11.20 39.77 46.53
C THR A 29 -10.15 39.55 45.42
N PRO A 30 -9.01 40.26 45.46
CA PRO A 30 -7.90 40.02 44.52
C PRO A 30 -7.40 38.58 44.53
N ALA A 31 -7.43 37.92 45.70
CA ALA A 31 -7.06 36.51 45.85
C ALA A 31 -7.99 35.57 45.06
N GLN A 32 -9.29 35.86 45.01
CA GLN A 32 -10.22 35.10 44.17
C GLN A 32 -9.97 35.38 42.68
N GLY A 33 -9.69 36.63 42.31
CA GLY A 33 -9.29 36.99 40.95
C GLY A 33 -8.03 36.25 40.49
N ALA A 34 -7.05 36.07 41.38
CA ALA A 34 -5.84 35.30 41.09
C ALA A 34 -6.15 33.83 40.78
N LYS A 35 -7.12 33.20 41.49
CA LYS A 35 -7.57 31.84 41.18
C LYS A 35 -8.24 31.75 39.80
N TRP A 36 -9.08 32.72 39.44
CA TRP A 36 -9.67 32.78 38.09
C TRP A 36 -8.65 33.00 36.99
N ASN A 37 -7.66 33.86 37.22
CA ASN A 37 -6.56 34.05 36.28
C ASN A 37 -5.75 32.76 36.09
N ALA A 38 -5.57 31.95 37.14
CA ALA A 38 -4.93 30.64 37.02
C ALA A 38 -5.73 29.70 36.11
N VAL A 39 -7.06 29.62 36.29
CA VAL A 39 -7.95 28.84 35.41
C VAL A 39 -7.85 29.31 33.96
N ILE A 40 -7.92 30.62 33.72
CA ILE A 40 -7.86 31.20 32.37
C ILE A 40 -6.52 30.89 31.71
N ASN A 41 -5.41 31.15 32.40
CA ASN A 41 -4.07 30.88 31.87
C ASN A 41 -3.88 29.40 31.54
N LYS A 42 -4.42 28.50 32.37
CA LYS A 42 -4.35 27.07 32.11
C LYS A 42 -5.14 26.67 30.87
N LEU A 43 -6.36 27.19 30.71
CA LEU A 43 -7.19 26.97 29.52
C LEU A 43 -6.53 27.52 28.25
N LEU A 44 -5.95 28.71 28.31
CA LEU A 44 -5.20 29.30 27.20
C LEU A 44 -4.00 28.45 26.81
N GLN A 45 -3.25 27.95 27.79
CA GLN A 45 -2.13 27.05 27.54
C GLN A 45 -2.57 25.77 26.85
N ILE A 46 -3.69 25.16 27.27
CA ILE A 46 -4.22 23.94 26.64
C ILE A 46 -4.55 24.21 25.17
N ILE A 47 -5.24 25.31 24.89
CA ILE A 47 -5.59 25.70 23.52
C ILE A 47 -4.32 25.89 22.66
N GLU A 48 -3.31 26.58 23.20
CA GLU A 48 -2.05 26.80 22.50
C GLU A 48 -1.31 25.48 22.21
N THR A 49 -1.27 24.56 23.17
CA THR A 49 -0.64 23.25 22.97
C THR A 49 -1.35 22.42 21.90
N ILE A 50 -2.70 22.41 21.90
CA ILE A 50 -3.48 21.70 20.88
C ILE A 50 -3.20 22.29 19.49
N PHE A 51 -3.14 23.62 19.39
CA PHE A 51 -2.83 24.28 18.13
C PHE A 51 -1.44 23.91 17.60
N GLN A 52 -0.41 23.94 18.46
CA GLN A 52 0.95 23.54 18.08
C GLN A 52 1.05 22.05 17.68
N GLU A 53 0.32 21.16 18.34
CA GLU A 53 0.27 19.74 17.96
C GLU A 53 -0.39 19.53 16.59
N LEU A 54 -1.47 20.27 16.31
CA LEU A 54 -2.13 20.25 15.01
C LEU A 54 -1.21 20.78 13.90
N GLU A 55 -0.50 21.88 14.13
CA GLU A 55 0.47 22.44 13.17
C GLU A 55 1.56 21.43 12.83
N LYS A 56 2.15 20.77 13.83
CA LYS A 56 3.16 19.72 13.63
C LYS A 56 2.60 18.51 12.87
N GLY A 57 1.38 18.08 13.22
CA GLY A 57 0.71 16.99 12.52
C GLY A 57 0.46 17.30 11.05
N LEU A 58 0.09 18.55 10.74
CA LEU A 58 -0.10 19.03 9.37
C LEU A 58 1.22 19.05 8.59
N GLU A 59 2.30 19.53 9.20
CA GLU A 59 3.64 19.55 8.60
C GLU A 59 4.10 18.13 8.20
N ILE A 60 3.97 17.17 9.11
CA ILE A 60 4.31 15.76 8.84
C ILE A 60 3.48 15.20 7.67
N LEU A 61 2.18 15.49 7.62
CA LEU A 61 1.32 15.03 6.53
C LEU A 61 1.75 15.60 5.18
N VAL A 62 2.11 16.90 5.14
CA VAL A 62 2.61 17.55 3.92
C VAL A 62 3.94 16.92 3.49
N GLU A 63 4.87 16.69 4.42
CA GLU A 63 6.14 16.03 4.10
C GLU A 63 5.92 14.62 3.51
N TRP A 64 4.95 13.87 4.04
CA TRP A 64 4.63 12.54 3.55
C TRP A 64 3.97 12.57 2.18
N GLU A 65 3.11 13.56 1.93
CA GLU A 65 2.52 13.80 0.61
C GLU A 65 3.62 14.08 -0.41
N ASP A 66 4.52 15.02 -0.12
CA ASP A 66 5.65 15.39 -0.98
C ASP A 66 6.59 14.21 -1.24
N ALA A 67 6.92 13.41 -0.21
CA ALA A 67 7.74 12.22 -0.33
C ALA A 67 7.07 11.16 -1.22
N THR A 68 5.77 10.93 -1.03
CA THR A 68 4.99 9.99 -1.84
C THR A 68 4.95 10.44 -3.30
N ASP A 69 4.69 11.72 -3.54
CA ASP A 69 4.69 12.34 -4.86
C ASP A 69 6.05 12.19 -5.57
N PHE A 70 7.13 12.38 -4.82
CA PHE A 70 8.48 12.24 -5.31
C PHE A 70 8.81 10.79 -5.68
N GLU A 71 8.44 9.82 -4.84
CA GLU A 71 8.58 8.39 -5.14
C GLU A 71 7.77 7.97 -6.37
N GLN A 72 6.54 8.46 -6.50
CA GLN A 72 5.71 8.20 -7.68
C GLN A 72 6.35 8.78 -8.96
N LYS A 73 6.87 10.02 -8.89
CA LYS A 73 7.58 10.64 -10.01
C LYS A 73 8.85 9.87 -10.38
N GLN A 74 9.63 9.41 -9.39
CA GLN A 74 10.81 8.59 -9.64
C GLN A 74 10.49 7.23 -10.27
N THR A 75 9.50 6.50 -9.73
CA THR A 75 9.12 5.19 -10.27
C THR A 75 8.54 5.30 -11.68
N ALA A 76 7.76 6.35 -11.97
CA ALA A 76 7.28 6.65 -13.31
C ALA A 76 8.43 6.96 -14.27
N ALA A 77 9.40 7.79 -13.85
CA ALA A 77 10.57 8.12 -14.65
C ALA A 77 11.44 6.88 -14.94
N GLN A 78 11.68 6.02 -13.95
CA GLN A 78 12.41 4.76 -14.13
C GLN A 78 11.69 3.81 -15.11
N LYS A 79 10.38 3.63 -14.96
CA LYS A 79 9.57 2.83 -15.90
C LYS A 79 9.63 3.37 -17.32
N LYS A 80 9.62 4.69 -17.50
CA LYS A 80 9.76 5.34 -18.81
C LYS A 80 11.13 5.06 -19.43
N ARG A 81 12.22 5.27 -18.68
CA ARG A 81 13.59 4.98 -19.14
C ARG A 81 13.77 3.52 -19.53
N ALA A 82 13.28 2.59 -18.72
CA ALA A 82 13.35 1.15 -19.03
C ALA A 82 12.58 0.78 -20.31
N ARG A 83 11.44 1.43 -20.58
CA ARG A 83 10.69 1.24 -21.84
C ARG A 83 11.45 1.80 -23.05
N GLU A 84 12.05 2.98 -22.91
CA GLU A 84 12.85 3.62 -23.95
C GLU A 84 14.09 2.78 -24.30
N GLU A 85 14.80 2.26 -23.30
CA GLU A 85 15.94 1.36 -23.49
C GLU A 85 15.53 0.06 -24.21
N LYS A 86 14.40 -0.55 -23.81
CA LYS A 86 13.87 -1.74 -24.47
C LYS A 86 13.52 -1.47 -25.93
N MET A 87 12.84 -0.36 -26.22
CA MET A 87 12.46 0.03 -27.57
C MET A 87 13.70 0.28 -28.45
N ASN A 88 14.71 0.98 -27.91
CA ASN A 88 15.96 1.24 -28.63
C ASN A 88 16.73 -0.07 -28.91
N ALA A 89 16.78 -0.99 -27.94
CA ALA A 89 17.41 -2.30 -28.14
C ALA A 89 16.69 -3.13 -29.23
N GLU A 90 15.36 -3.06 -29.28
CA GLU A 90 14.54 -3.73 -30.30
C GLU A 90 14.72 -3.10 -31.69
N GLU A 91 14.83 -1.76 -31.76
CA GLU A 91 15.13 -1.03 -33.00
C GLU A 91 16.49 -1.43 -33.57
N VAL A 92 17.55 -1.45 -32.74
CA VAL A 92 18.89 -1.89 -33.14
C VAL A 92 18.90 -3.33 -33.64
N ARG A 93 18.07 -4.21 -33.05
CA ARG A 93 17.92 -5.61 -33.49
C ARG A 93 17.23 -5.73 -34.84
N ASN A 94 16.24 -4.88 -35.13
CA ASN A 94 15.44 -4.95 -36.35
C ASN A 94 16.10 -4.26 -37.56
N ARG A 95 16.91 -3.21 -37.31
CA ARG A 95 17.62 -2.44 -38.35
C ARG A 95 18.39 -3.28 -39.38
N PRO A 96 19.14 -4.35 -39.00
CA PRO A 96 19.83 -5.22 -39.95
C PRO A 96 18.89 -6.13 -40.74
N MET A 97 17.75 -6.51 -40.17
CA MET A 97 16.74 -7.36 -40.83
C MET A 97 15.98 -6.58 -41.91
N GLU A 98 15.68 -5.31 -41.65
CA GLU A 98 15.05 -4.41 -42.62
C GLU A 98 15.99 -4.04 -43.78
N SER A 99 17.26 -3.73 -43.48
CA SER A 99 18.27 -3.40 -44.50
C SER A 99 18.56 -4.58 -45.46
N ARG A 100 18.49 -5.83 -44.97
CA ARG A 100 18.60 -7.03 -45.81
C ARG A 100 17.35 -7.29 -46.67
N GLY A 101 16.17 -6.92 -46.18
CA GLY A 101 14.90 -7.01 -46.93
C GLY A 101 14.81 -5.98 -48.05
N ALA A 102 15.29 -4.75 -47.83
CA ALA A 102 15.28 -3.67 -48.82
C ALA A 102 16.21 -3.98 -50.03
N ASN A 103 17.42 -4.48 -49.78
CA ASN A 103 18.35 -4.87 -50.85
C ASN A 103 17.88 -6.09 -51.65
N LYS A 104 17.02 -6.94 -51.06
CA LYS A 104 16.45 -8.08 -51.78
C LYS A 104 15.29 -7.69 -52.69
N ARG A 105 14.55 -6.63 -52.37
CA ARG A 105 13.44 -6.11 -53.19
C ARG A 105 13.91 -5.24 -54.37
N GLN A 106 15.10 -4.66 -54.32
CA GLN A 106 15.72 -3.98 -55.48
C GLN A 106 16.42 -4.93 -56.46
N GLY A 107 16.68 -6.18 -56.08
CA GLY A 107 17.37 -7.16 -56.93
C GLY A 107 16.47 -8.05 -57.79
N GLU A 108 15.14 -7.86 -57.75
CA GLU A 108 14.19 -8.71 -58.49
C GLU A 108 13.79 -8.14 -59.86
N GLU A 109 14.21 -6.92 -60.22
CA GLU A 109 14.10 -6.38 -61.58
C GLU A 109 15.47 -6.40 -62.27
N GLY A 110 15.95 -7.59 -62.62
CA GLY A 110 17.06 -7.74 -63.56
C GLY A 110 18.09 -8.78 -63.16
N ALA A 111 17.83 -10.05 -63.52
CA ALA A 111 18.89 -11.01 -63.84
C ALA A 111 18.28 -12.26 -64.48
N GLU A 112 18.12 -12.23 -65.81
CA GLU A 112 18.16 -13.47 -66.58
C GLU A 112 19.54 -14.13 -66.41
N ASN A 113 19.50 -15.44 -66.18
CA ASN A 113 20.55 -16.41 -66.48
C ASN A 113 21.89 -16.31 -65.69
N SER A 114 22.05 -17.20 -64.70
CA SER A 114 23.31 -17.95 -64.58
C SER A 114 23.13 -19.28 -63.84
N LYS A 115 23.43 -20.35 -64.57
CA LYS A 115 23.62 -21.70 -64.04
C LYS A 115 24.73 -21.68 -62.99
N GLY A 116 24.42 -22.12 -61.78
CA GLY A 116 25.40 -22.38 -60.74
C GLY A 116 24.75 -23.03 -59.53
N LEU A 117 24.61 -24.36 -59.56
CA LEU A 117 24.31 -25.12 -58.34
C LEU A 117 25.48 -24.93 -57.36
N LYS A 118 25.36 -23.92 -56.50
CA LYS A 118 26.26 -23.75 -55.35
C LYS A 118 25.98 -24.91 -54.38
N LYS A 119 26.95 -25.81 -54.29
CA LYS A 119 27.00 -26.91 -53.32
C LYS A 119 26.72 -26.34 -51.92
N ARG A 120 25.55 -26.64 -51.36
CA ARG A 120 25.20 -26.23 -49.98
C ARG A 120 26.23 -26.84 -49.05
N ARG A 121 27.04 -26.01 -48.40
CA ARG A 121 27.96 -26.45 -47.35
C ARG A 121 27.10 -26.96 -46.19
N SER A 122 27.09 -28.28 -46.01
CA SER A 122 26.34 -29.05 -44.99
C SER A 122 26.77 -28.76 -43.54
N SER A 123 27.43 -27.64 -43.27
CA SER A 123 28.13 -27.36 -42.01
C SER A 123 27.37 -26.46 -41.04
N GLY A 124 26.11 -26.11 -41.34
CA GLY A 124 25.26 -25.28 -40.48
C GLY A 124 24.04 -26.01 -39.89
N ALA A 125 23.81 -27.26 -40.28
CA ALA A 125 22.69 -28.05 -39.75
C ALA A 125 22.88 -28.36 -38.26
N ASP A 126 24.09 -28.80 -37.89
CA ASP A 126 24.47 -29.16 -36.52
C ASP A 126 24.41 -27.94 -35.57
N THR A 127 24.83 -26.77 -36.04
CA THR A 127 24.72 -25.53 -35.25
C THR A 127 23.28 -25.05 -35.09
N LEU A 128 22.43 -25.23 -36.10
CA LEU A 128 21.00 -24.87 -36.02
C LEU A 128 20.22 -25.84 -35.13
N GLU A 129 20.58 -27.13 -35.16
CA GLU A 129 20.00 -28.15 -34.28
C GLU A 129 20.34 -27.88 -32.82
N HIS A 130 21.59 -27.53 -32.51
CA HIS A 130 21.99 -27.11 -31.16
C HIS A 130 21.23 -25.87 -30.66
N LEU A 131 20.99 -24.87 -31.52
CA LEU A 131 20.23 -23.68 -31.16
C LEU A 131 18.74 -23.99 -30.93
N LYS A 132 18.17 -24.91 -31.71
CA LYS A 132 16.79 -25.36 -31.56
C LYS A 132 16.62 -26.12 -30.25
N GLU A 133 17.49 -27.09 -29.98
CA GLU A 133 17.49 -27.86 -28.74
C GLU A 133 17.68 -26.96 -27.50
N ARG A 134 18.57 -25.95 -27.60
CA ARG A 134 18.75 -24.96 -26.52
C ARG A 134 17.49 -24.13 -26.27
N ASN A 135 16.78 -23.71 -27.32
CA ASN A 135 15.53 -22.95 -27.16
C ASN A 135 14.42 -23.82 -26.54
N GLU A 136 14.29 -25.07 -26.97
CA GLU A 136 13.31 -26.01 -26.40
C GLU A 136 13.59 -26.24 -24.90
N ARG A 137 14.86 -26.34 -24.49
CA ARG A 137 15.23 -26.41 -23.07
C ARG A 137 14.86 -25.14 -22.30
N ILE A 138 15.10 -23.96 -22.88
CA ILE A 138 14.74 -22.68 -22.25
C ILE A 138 13.22 -22.57 -22.08
N ASP A 139 12.45 -22.99 -23.07
CA ASP A 139 10.99 -22.93 -23.01
C ASP A 139 10.42 -23.96 -22.04
N ALA A 140 11.01 -25.16 -21.94
CA ALA A 140 10.69 -26.13 -20.90
C ALA A 140 10.92 -25.58 -19.48
N ILE A 141 12.09 -24.97 -19.24
CA ILE A 141 12.42 -24.36 -17.94
C ILE A 141 11.42 -23.25 -17.58
N LYS A 142 11.05 -22.39 -18.53
CA LYS A 142 10.06 -21.34 -18.28
C LYS A 142 8.68 -21.91 -17.95
N HIS A 143 8.27 -22.99 -18.63
CA HIS A 143 7.01 -23.65 -18.33
C HIS A 143 7.01 -24.24 -16.91
N GLU A 144 8.08 -24.90 -16.51
CA GLU A 144 8.25 -25.41 -15.14
C GLU A 144 8.24 -24.28 -14.09
N GLU A 145 8.91 -23.16 -14.37
CA GLU A 145 8.93 -21.99 -13.49
C GLU A 145 7.53 -21.37 -13.31
N ILE A 146 6.74 -21.29 -14.39
CA ILE A 146 5.36 -20.80 -14.34
C ILE A 146 4.46 -21.73 -13.51
N GLU A 147 4.60 -23.04 -13.66
CA GLU A 147 3.80 -24.01 -12.88
C GLU A 147 4.16 -23.97 -11.40
N LEU A 148 5.46 -23.90 -11.05
CA LEU A 148 5.90 -23.73 -9.66
C LEU A 148 5.32 -22.46 -9.04
N ARG A 149 5.38 -21.34 -9.76
CA ARG A 149 4.81 -20.06 -9.29
C ARG A 149 3.30 -20.11 -9.12
N ARG A 150 2.60 -20.88 -9.96
CA ARG A 150 1.16 -21.11 -9.84
C ARG A 150 0.82 -21.94 -8.61
N GLU A 151 1.65 -22.93 -8.29
CA GLU A 151 1.49 -23.79 -7.13
C GLU A 151 1.78 -23.05 -5.81
N GLU A 152 2.82 -22.21 -5.78
CA GLU A 152 3.08 -21.28 -4.67
C GLU A 152 1.89 -20.36 -4.40
N LEU A 153 1.29 -19.77 -5.45
CA LEU A 153 0.13 -18.91 -5.31
C LEU A 153 -1.09 -19.67 -4.77
N ARG A 154 -1.29 -20.92 -5.18
CA ARG A 154 -2.35 -21.79 -4.65
C ARG A 154 -2.14 -22.11 -3.18
N LEU A 155 -0.92 -22.44 -2.78
CA LEU A 155 -0.58 -22.69 -1.38
C LEU A 155 -0.79 -21.44 -0.53
N GLN A 156 -0.39 -20.27 -1.02
CA GLN A 156 -0.61 -19.01 -0.33
C GLN A 156 -2.11 -18.69 -0.17
N ALA A 157 -2.91 -18.92 -1.21
CA ALA A 157 -4.37 -18.74 -1.14
C ALA A 157 -5.01 -19.71 -0.13
N ALA A 158 -4.61 -20.99 -0.15
CA ALA A 158 -5.10 -21.99 0.80
C ALA A 158 -4.72 -21.64 2.25
N GLN A 159 -3.52 -21.12 2.49
CA GLN A 159 -3.10 -20.64 3.81
C GLN A 159 -3.94 -19.44 4.28
N GLN A 160 -4.20 -18.47 3.40
CA GLN A 160 -5.06 -17.33 3.73
C GLN A 160 -6.50 -17.77 4.02
N GLU A 161 -7.04 -18.69 3.22
CA GLU A 161 -8.39 -19.23 3.43
C GLU A 161 -8.50 -19.99 4.77
N ALA A 162 -7.50 -20.83 5.09
CA ALA A 162 -7.44 -21.52 6.38
C ALA A 162 -7.36 -20.54 7.56
N ALA A 163 -6.60 -19.45 7.42
CA ALA A 163 -6.50 -18.41 8.44
C ALA A 163 -7.85 -17.68 8.65
N ILE A 164 -8.56 -17.37 7.56
CA ILE A 164 -9.90 -16.75 7.63
C ILE A 164 -10.89 -17.71 8.30
N GLN A 165 -10.88 -19.00 7.95
CA GLN A 165 -11.75 -20.00 8.58
C GLN A 165 -11.48 -20.11 10.10
N GLN A 166 -10.21 -20.11 10.52
CA GLN A 166 -9.87 -20.11 11.95
C GLN A 166 -10.39 -18.86 12.66
N GLN A 167 -10.24 -17.68 12.04
CA GLN A 167 -10.75 -16.43 12.61
C GLN A 167 -12.29 -16.45 12.75
N GLN A 168 -13.01 -16.97 11.74
CA GLN A 168 -14.46 -17.09 11.79
C GLN A 168 -14.93 -18.02 12.92
N LEU A 169 -14.29 -19.18 13.09
CA LEU A 169 -14.60 -20.10 14.18
C LEU A 169 -14.37 -19.47 15.56
N GLN A 170 -13.29 -18.69 15.72
CA GLN A 170 -13.03 -17.97 16.97
C GLN A 170 -14.12 -16.94 17.28
N LEU A 171 -14.60 -16.23 16.25
CA LEU A 171 -15.64 -15.21 16.38
C LEU A 171 -17.01 -15.84 16.71
N GLU A 172 -17.35 -16.97 16.09
CA GLU A 172 -18.56 -17.74 16.43
C GLU A 172 -18.49 -18.27 17.87
N ALA A 173 -17.34 -18.79 18.30
CA ALA A 173 -17.15 -19.26 19.67
C ALA A 173 -17.36 -18.14 20.71
N GLN A 174 -16.84 -16.93 20.45
CA GLN A 174 -17.05 -15.77 21.31
C GLN A 174 -18.53 -15.36 21.35
N GLN A 175 -19.23 -15.35 20.20
CA GLN A 175 -20.66 -15.06 20.17
C GLN A 175 -21.47 -16.11 20.94
N ARG A 176 -21.13 -17.40 20.84
CA ARG A 176 -21.81 -18.45 21.62
C ARG A 176 -21.61 -18.27 23.12
N GLN A 177 -20.40 -17.93 23.57
CA GLN A 177 -20.16 -17.63 24.98
C GLN A 177 -21.01 -16.44 25.45
N PHE A 178 -21.13 -15.39 24.65
CA PHE A 178 -21.96 -14.23 24.97
C PHE A 178 -23.45 -14.57 25.02
N GLN A 179 -23.97 -15.34 24.06
CA GLN A 179 -25.35 -15.79 24.05
C GLN A 179 -25.66 -16.70 25.25
N GLN A 180 -24.74 -17.60 25.64
CA GLN A 180 -24.88 -18.43 26.84
C GLN A 180 -24.94 -17.57 28.10
N PHE A 181 -24.09 -16.55 28.21
CA PHE A 181 -24.12 -15.61 29.32
C PHE A 181 -25.43 -14.83 29.38
N GLN A 182 -25.90 -14.28 28.25
CA GLN A 182 -27.20 -13.60 28.17
C GLN A 182 -28.37 -14.53 28.59
N THR A 183 -28.37 -15.77 28.09
CA THR A 183 -29.40 -16.76 28.45
C THR A 183 -29.37 -17.09 29.94
N MET A 184 -28.18 -17.26 30.53
CA MET A 184 -28.03 -17.48 31.96
C MET A 184 -28.56 -16.28 32.77
N MET A 185 -28.21 -15.05 32.38
CA MET A 185 -28.70 -13.82 33.01
C MET A 185 -30.24 -13.68 32.93
N LEU A 186 -30.84 -14.00 31.78
CA LEU A 186 -32.30 -14.03 31.62
C LEU A 186 -32.95 -15.08 32.53
N SER A 187 -32.34 -16.27 32.65
CA SER A 187 -32.85 -17.33 33.54
C SER A 187 -32.74 -17.01 35.03
N ILE A 188 -31.75 -16.21 35.46
CA ILE A 188 -31.58 -15.77 36.84
C ILE A 188 -32.59 -14.66 37.17
N THR A 189 -32.81 -13.72 36.24
CA THR A 189 -33.77 -12.62 36.41
C THR A 189 -35.23 -13.10 36.33
N SER A 190 -35.54 -14.18 35.59
CA SER A 190 -36.87 -14.79 35.61
C SER A 190 -37.16 -15.54 36.91
N LYS A 191 -36.16 -16.18 37.52
CA LYS A 191 -36.29 -16.90 38.81
C LYS A 191 -36.51 -15.99 40.03
N HIS A 192 -36.27 -14.69 39.91
CA HIS A 192 -36.50 -13.70 40.99
C HIS A 192 -37.85 -12.97 40.87
N LYS A 193 -38.69 -13.33 39.88
CA LYS A 193 -40.02 -12.73 39.66
C LYS A 193 -41.19 -13.65 40.01
N GLU A 194 -40.92 -14.86 40.52
CA GLU A 194 -41.88 -15.71 41.25
C GLU A 194 -41.60 -15.63 42.75
#